data_AF-A0A3D5EAF4-F1
#
_entry.id   AF-A0A3D5EAF4-F1
#
_cell.length_a   1.000
_cell.length_b   1.000
_cell.length_c   1.000
_cell.angle_alpha   90.00
_cell.angle_beta   90.00
_cell.angle_gamma   90.00
#
_symmetry.space_group_name_H-M   'P 1'
#
loop_
_entity.id
_entity.type
_entity.pdbx_description
1 polymer ?
#
loop_
_entity_poly.entity_id
_entity_poly.type
_entity_poly.pdbx_seq_one_letter_code
_entity_poly.pdbx_strand_id
1 'polypeptide(L)'
;GTGGHNGLKSIITETGPEFVRVRLGIGRPLIDGKPTRDPDVIASYVLSNPEGEERANLEETTRYAADAVKTIVSEGVDQASTRFNRQGLENQA
;
A
#
# COMPACT_ATOMS: atom_id res chain seq x y z
N GLY A 1 -4.34 11.37 -6.42
CA GLY A 1 -5.67 11.20 -5.79
C GLY A 1 -5.58 10.29 -4.57
N THR A 2 -6.68 10.10 -3.85
CA THR A 2 -6.71 9.34 -2.57
C THR A 2 -6.72 7.82 -2.74
N GLY A 3 -7.09 7.32 -3.92
CA GLY A 3 -7.29 5.88 -4.14
C GLY A 3 -8.38 5.25 -3.25
N GLY A 4 -9.29 6.05 -2.69
CA GLY A 4 -10.31 5.60 -1.74
C GLY A 4 -9.87 5.56 -0.27
N HIS A 5 -8.63 5.96 0.05
CA HIS A 5 -8.13 5.93 1.42
C HIS A 5 -8.63 7.14 2.24
N ASN A 6 -9.37 6.87 3.33
CA ASN A 6 -9.98 7.93 4.17
C ASN A 6 -8.94 8.85 4.84
N GLY A 7 -7.83 8.29 5.34
CA GLY A 7 -6.71 9.09 5.87
C GLY A 7 -6.09 10.04 4.84
N LEU A 8 -5.75 9.56 3.63
CA LEU A 8 -5.27 10.43 2.55
C LEU A 8 -6.29 11.48 2.14
N LYS A 9 -7.60 11.17 2.18
CA LYS A 9 -8.64 12.17 1.92
C LYS A 9 -8.53 13.34 2.91
N SER A 10 -8.40 13.04 4.20
CA SER A 10 -8.23 14.07 5.24
C SER A 10 -6.94 14.87 5.05
N ILE A 11 -5.79 14.21 4.83
CA ILE A 11 -4.51 14.90 4.66
C ILE A 11 -4.53 15.83 3.45
N ILE A 12 -5.03 15.36 2.30
CA ILE A 12 -5.09 16.16 1.07
C ILE A 12 -5.99 17.39 1.23
N THR A 13 -7.08 17.28 2.00
CA THR A 13 -7.95 18.42 2.30
C THR A 13 -7.20 19.54 3.03
N GLU A 14 -6.28 19.19 3.94
CA GLU A 14 -5.56 20.17 4.76
C GLU A 14 -4.27 20.68 4.10
N THR A 15 -3.53 19.83 3.39
CA THR A 15 -2.17 20.16 2.91
C THR A 15 -2.06 20.26 1.40
N GLY A 16 -3.10 19.87 0.66
CA GLY A 16 -3.02 19.62 -0.78
C GLY A 16 -2.36 18.26 -1.11
N PRO A 17 -2.34 17.87 -2.40
CA PRO A 17 -1.94 16.53 -2.84
C PRO A 17 -0.42 16.32 -3.03
N GLU A 18 0.35 17.40 -2.94
CA GLU A 18 1.79 17.45 -3.29
C GLU A 18 2.66 16.93 -2.14
N PHE A 19 2.66 15.62 -1.97
CA PHE A 19 3.54 14.92 -1.04
C PHE A 19 3.86 13.50 -1.53
N VAL A 20 5.03 13.02 -1.13
CA VAL A 20 5.51 11.67 -1.44
C VAL A 20 4.72 10.65 -0.61
N ARG A 21 4.39 9.51 -1.23
CA ARG A 21 3.67 8.41 -0.59
C ARG A 21 4.40 7.10 -0.84
N VAL A 22 4.68 6.36 0.23
CA VAL A 22 5.08 4.95 0.15
C VAL A 22 3.80 4.11 0.29
N ARG A 23 3.44 3.37 -0.76
CA ARG A 23 2.19 2.60 -0.81
C ARG A 23 2.48 1.13 -0.57
N LEU A 24 1.94 0.58 0.51
CA LEU A 24 2.01 -0.83 0.81
C LEU A 24 0.70 -1.48 0.34
N GLY A 25 0.81 -2.46 -0.55
CA GLY A 25 -0.36 -3.21 -1.01
C GLY A 25 -0.80 -4.18 0.07
N ILE A 26 -2.03 -4.03 0.56
CA ILE A 26 -2.64 -5.01 1.48
C ILE A 26 -3.49 -6.04 0.75
N GLY A 27 -3.77 -5.85 -0.55
CA GLY A 27 -4.73 -6.67 -1.29
C GLY A 27 -6.12 -6.01 -1.36
N ARG A 28 -7.12 -6.80 -1.74
CA ARG A 28 -8.52 -6.35 -1.83
C ARG A 28 -9.46 -7.53 -1.60
N PRO A 29 -10.54 -7.38 -0.81
CA PRO A 29 -11.47 -8.48 -0.59
C PRO A 29 -12.15 -8.91 -1.89
N LEU A 30 -12.30 -10.22 -2.05
CA LEU A 30 -12.95 -10.85 -3.20
C LEU A 30 -14.32 -11.42 -2.78
N ILE A 31 -15.33 -11.20 -3.59
CA ILE A 31 -16.66 -11.84 -3.50
C ILE A 31 -16.87 -12.57 -4.83
N ASP A 32 -17.16 -13.86 -4.77
CA ASP A 32 -17.28 -14.75 -5.95
C ASP A 32 -16.06 -14.67 -6.89
N GLY A 33 -14.87 -14.62 -6.30
CA GLY A 33 -13.59 -14.51 -7.03
C GLY A 33 -13.32 -13.16 -7.67
N LYS A 34 -14.14 -12.13 -7.42
CA LYS A 34 -13.99 -10.79 -8.02
C LYS A 34 -13.80 -9.71 -6.94
N PRO A 35 -12.97 -8.69 -7.19
CA PRO A 35 -12.80 -7.61 -6.22
C PRO A 35 -14.09 -6.85 -5.97
N THR A 36 -14.49 -6.70 -4.71
CA THR A 36 -15.69 -5.96 -4.34
C THR A 36 -15.42 -4.46 -4.14
N ARG A 37 -16.46 -3.64 -4.36
CA ARG A 37 -16.49 -2.20 -4.01
C ARG A 37 -17.47 -1.90 -2.87
N ASP A 38 -18.04 -2.94 -2.26
CA ASP A 38 -18.95 -2.81 -1.12
C ASP A 38 -18.23 -2.12 0.07
N PRO A 39 -18.71 -0.97 0.55
CA PRO A 39 -18.09 -0.24 1.66
C PRO A 39 -18.00 -1.05 2.96
N ASP A 40 -18.99 -1.88 3.28
CA ASP A 40 -19.06 -2.60 4.55
C ASP A 40 -18.06 -3.78 4.54
N VAL A 41 -17.92 -4.44 3.39
CA VAL A 41 -16.90 -5.49 3.21
C VAL A 41 -15.49 -4.90 3.23
N ILE A 42 -15.27 -3.75 2.58
CA ILE A 42 -13.98 -3.07 2.58
C ILE A 42 -13.63 -2.60 4.00
N ALA A 43 -14.59 -2.02 4.73
CA ALA A 43 -14.39 -1.59 6.10
C ALA A 43 -14.01 -2.77 7.00
N SER A 44 -14.72 -3.89 6.88
CA SER A 44 -14.40 -5.12 7.63
C SER A 44 -13.00 -5.64 7.31
N TYR A 45 -12.60 -5.62 6.04
CA TYR A 45 -11.28 -6.06 5.60
C TYR A 45 -10.13 -5.19 6.12
N VAL A 46 -10.26 -3.85 6.07
CA VAL A 46 -9.18 -2.96 6.56
C VAL A 46 -9.09 -2.89 8.09
N LEU A 47 -10.12 -3.37 8.79
CA LEU A 47 -10.19 -3.42 10.25
C LEU A 47 -9.86 -4.81 10.82
N SER A 48 -9.72 -5.83 9.97
CA SER A 48 -9.35 -7.18 10.41
C SER A 48 -7.85 -7.34 10.61
N ASN A 49 -7.46 -8.31 11.43
CA ASN A 49 -6.06 -8.71 11.54
C ASN A 49 -5.69 -9.62 10.36
N PRO A 50 -4.55 -9.39 9.69
CA PRO A 50 -4.03 -10.34 8.72
C PRO A 50 -3.53 -11.60 9.43
N GLU A 51 -3.69 -12.75 8.78
CA GLU A 51 -3.33 -14.06 9.33
C GLU A 51 -2.45 -14.87 8.36
N GLY A 52 -1.76 -15.89 8.89
CA GLY A 52 -0.98 -16.83 8.10
C GLY A 52 0.02 -16.15 7.15
N GLU A 53 -0.08 -16.51 5.87
CA GLU A 53 0.80 -16.00 4.81
C GLU A 53 0.61 -14.49 4.55
N GLU A 54 -0.62 -13.97 4.65
CA GLU A 54 -0.89 -12.53 4.48
C GLU A 54 -0.12 -11.72 5.51
N ARG A 55 -0.12 -12.18 6.77
CA ARG A 55 0.64 -11.53 7.84
C ARG A 55 2.14 -11.54 7.56
N ALA A 56 2.71 -12.68 7.17
CA ALA A 56 4.12 -12.79 6.87
C ALA A 56 4.54 -11.86 5.72
N ASN A 57 3.73 -11.80 4.66
CA ASN A 57 3.93 -10.92 3.51
C ASN A 57 3.86 -9.44 3.89
N LEU A 58 2.92 -9.06 4.76
CA LEU A 58 2.81 -7.69 5.27
C LEU A 58 3.99 -7.30 6.16
N GLU A 59 4.49 -8.22 7.00
CA GLU A 59 5.68 -7.98 7.82
C GLU A 59 6.93 -7.77 6.96
N GLU A 60 7.12 -8.57 5.90
CA GLU A 60 8.21 -8.36 4.93
C GLU A 60 8.05 -7.04 4.17
N THR A 61 6.87 -6.77 3.64
CA THR A 61 6.56 -5.53 2.91
C THR A 61 6.78 -4.31 3.80
N THR A 62 6.46 -4.39 5.09
CA THR A 62 6.69 -3.31 6.06
C THR A 62 8.17 -3.04 6.26
N ARG A 63 9.01 -4.08 6.36
CA ARG A 63 10.48 -3.91 6.43
C ARG A 63 11.02 -3.24 5.17
N TYR A 64 10.57 -3.70 4.00
CA TYR A 64 10.98 -3.13 2.72
C TYR A 64 10.55 -1.68 2.56
N ALA A 65 9.34 -1.33 3.01
CA ALA A 65 8.86 0.05 3.02
C ALA A 65 9.65 0.94 3.98
N ALA A 66 10.06 0.42 5.14
CA ALA A 66 10.90 1.16 6.08
C ALA A 66 12.25 1.52 5.44
N ASP A 67 12.86 0.60 4.68
CA ASP A 67 14.08 0.88 3.94
C ASP A 67 13.85 1.86 2.78
N ALA A 68 12.71 1.78 2.09
CA ALA A 68 12.32 2.77 1.09
C ALA A 68 12.21 4.18 1.69
N VAL A 69 11.60 4.32 2.88
CA VAL A 69 11.52 5.60 3.59
C VAL A 69 12.91 6.13 3.93
N LYS A 70 13.83 5.28 4.41
CA LYS A 70 15.22 5.68 4.67
C LYS A 70 15.89 6.20 3.40
N THR A 71 15.76 5.48 2.28
CA THR A 71 16.34 5.89 0.99
C THR A 71 15.72 7.19 0.46
N ILE A 72 14.41 7.41 0.63
CA ILE A 72 13.78 8.68 0.26
C ILE A 72 14.43 9.84 1.00
N VAL A 73 14.68 9.69 2.30
CA VAL A 73 15.27 10.73 3.14
C VAL A 73 16.75 10.95 2.82
N SER A 74 17.51 9.89 2.56
CA SER A 74 18.97 9.97 2.36
C SER A 74 19.41 10.24 0.92
N GLU A 75 18.67 9.71 -0.06
CA GLU A 75 19.07 9.66 -1.47
C GLU A 75 18.03 10.26 -2.43
N GLY A 76 16.83 10.58 -1.93
CA GLY A 76 15.75 11.17 -2.71
C GLY A 76 14.75 10.17 -3.30
N VAL A 77 13.64 10.71 -3.80
CA VAL A 77 12.48 9.93 -4.28
C VAL A 77 12.81 9.10 -5.51
N ASP A 78 13.58 9.65 -6.45
CA ASP A 78 13.90 8.97 -7.70
C ASP A 78 14.70 7.69 -7.46
N GLN A 79 15.73 7.77 -6.60
CA GLN A 79 16.55 6.62 -6.22
C GLN A 79 15.74 5.57 -5.46
N ALA A 80 14.90 6.01 -4.52
CA ALA A 80 14.00 5.10 -3.82
C ALA A 80 13.01 4.44 -4.80
N SER A 81 12.45 5.19 -5.74
CA SER A 81 11.52 4.67 -6.74
C SER A 81 12.16 3.56 -7.57
N THR A 82 13.35 3.80 -8.14
CA THR A 82 14.07 2.80 -8.94
C THR A 82 14.39 1.53 -8.15
N ARG A 83 14.73 1.67 -6.86
CA ARG A 83 15.14 0.53 -6.03
C ARG A 83 13.98 -0.27 -5.45
N PHE A 84 12.88 0.41 -5.08
CA PHE A 84 11.79 -0.18 -4.30
C PHE A 84 10.52 -0.42 -5.09
N ASN A 85 10.33 0.27 -6.22
CA ASN A 85 9.26 -0.09 -7.14
C ASN A 85 9.77 -1.23 -8.02
N ARG A 86 9.56 -2.48 -7.59
CA ARG A 86 9.78 -3.64 -8.48
C ARG A 86 8.98 -3.40 -9.77
N GLN A 87 9.66 -3.37 -10.92
CA GLN A 87 9.01 -3.70 -12.19
C GLN A 87 8.27 -5.03 -11.95
N GLY A 88 7.02 -5.08 -12.39
CA GLY A 88 6.04 -6.08 -11.96
C GLY A 88 6.64 -7.47 -11.79
N LEU A 89 6.19 -8.18 -10.75
CA LEU A 89 6.16 -9.64 -10.77
C LEU A 89 5.26 -10.06 -11.95
N GLU A 90 5.75 -9.92 -13.17
CA GLU A 90 5.39 -10.75 -14.30
C GLU A 90 6.20 -12.03 -14.14
N ASN A 91 5.47 -13.15 -14.11
CA ASN A 91 5.92 -14.54 -13.96
C ASN A 91 6.14 -15.01 -12.53
N GLN A 92 5.10 -15.65 -11.98
CA GLN A 92 5.19 -17.05 -11.57
C GLN A 92 3.78 -17.68 -11.48
N ALA A 93 3.55 -18.61 -12.42
CA ALA A 93 2.44 -19.58 -12.62
C ALA A 93 1.05 -19.05 -13.01
#